data_AF-A0A496Y6B7-F1
#
_entry.id   AF-A0A496Y6B7-F1
#
_cell.length_a   1.000
_cell.length_b   1.000
_cell.length_c   1.000
_cell.angle_alpha   90.00
_cell.angle_beta   90.00
_cell.angle_gamma   90.00
#
_symmetry.space_group_name_H-M   'P 1'
#
loop_
_entity.id
_entity.type
_entity.pdbx_description
1 polymer ?
#
loop_
_entity_poly.entity_id
_entity_poly.type
_entity_poly.pdbx_seq_one_letter_code
_entity_poly.pdbx_strand_id
1 'polypeptide(L)'
;MHEAARLLRENPRTLLELTSGADEICQPCRFLKHGRCTDTTTTPGRKVRKGSWNRLIDCRIFKRLGLREGDRIPAVDFCRLAEQRLGDLFTLYREADPRKTALREKNLRKGIEQYLKRDAVENR
;
A
#
# COMPACT_ATOMS: atom_id res chain seq x y z
N MET A 1 7.76 5.38 14.80
CA MET A 1 7.05 5.08 13.53
C MET A 1 7.99 4.32 12.60
N HIS A 2 7.47 3.62 11.60
CA HIS A 2 8.28 2.82 10.68
C HIS A 2 9.24 3.72 9.88
N GLU A 3 10.48 3.30 9.67
CA GLU A 3 11.53 4.10 9.01
C GLU A 3 11.13 4.51 7.58
N ALA A 4 10.62 3.56 6.79
CA ALA A 4 10.07 3.85 5.46
C ALA A 4 9.02 4.98 5.48
N ALA A 5 8.09 4.98 6.44
CA ALA A 5 7.08 6.04 6.54
C ALA A 5 7.68 7.40 6.94
N ARG A 6 8.77 7.41 7.71
CA ARG A 6 9.50 8.65 8.01
C ARG A 6 10.15 9.20 6.75
N LEU A 7 10.89 8.35 6.02
CA LEU A 7 11.60 8.71 4.79
C LEU A 7 10.67 9.26 3.72
N LEU A 8 9.55 8.58 3.45
CA LEU A 8 8.61 9.04 2.43
C LEU A 8 7.95 10.38 2.79
N ARG A 9 7.69 10.64 4.08
CA ARG A 9 7.14 11.92 4.52
C ARG A 9 8.13 13.06 4.48
N GLU A 10 9.42 12.78 4.67
CA GLU A 10 10.49 13.79 4.60
C GLU A 10 10.97 14.04 3.17
N ASN A 11 10.84 13.05 2.29
CA ASN A 11 11.21 13.18 0.88
C ASN A 11 10.12 12.59 -0.03
N PRO A 12 9.09 13.38 -0.40
CA PRO A 12 7.99 12.93 -1.25
C PRO A 12 8.40 12.51 -2.66
N ARG A 13 9.57 12.96 -3.14
CA ARG A 13 10.14 12.57 -4.44
C ARG A 13 10.99 11.30 -4.40
N THR A 14 11.06 10.62 -3.26
CA THR A 14 11.69 9.29 -3.16
C THR A 14 11.12 8.38 -4.24
N LEU A 15 12.01 7.81 -5.05
CA LEU A 15 11.65 6.88 -6.11
C LEU A 15 11.31 5.53 -5.50
N LEU A 16 10.07 5.07 -5.70
CA LEU A 16 9.62 3.75 -5.30
C LEU A 16 9.87 2.78 -6.45
N GLU A 17 10.43 1.61 -6.16
CA GLU A 17 10.36 0.45 -7.06
C GLU A 17 9.24 -0.48 -6.59
N LEU A 18 8.25 -0.71 -7.44
CA LEU A 18 7.02 -1.40 -7.05
C LEU A 18 7.20 -2.92 -7.06
N THR A 19 6.78 -3.60 -5.98
CA THR A 19 6.77 -5.06 -5.89
C THR A 19 5.44 -5.56 -5.31
N SER A 20 5.05 -6.78 -5.71
CA SER A 20 3.93 -7.52 -5.11
C SER A 20 4.40 -8.57 -4.08
N GLY A 21 5.72 -8.59 -3.83
CA GLY A 21 6.41 -9.52 -2.93
C GLY A 21 6.78 -8.90 -1.58
N ALA A 22 7.73 -9.54 -0.89
CA ALA A 22 8.31 -8.97 0.32
C ALA A 22 9.25 -7.81 -0.07
N ASP A 23 9.17 -6.71 0.67
CA ASP A 23 9.85 -5.45 0.40
C ASP A 23 10.68 -5.00 1.62
N GLU A 24 11.19 -3.75 1.57
CA GLU A 24 11.95 -3.13 2.66
C GLU A 24 11.16 -3.06 3.97
N ILE A 25 9.83 -2.90 3.89
CA ILE A 25 8.95 -2.86 5.05
C ILE A 25 8.85 -4.25 5.72
N CYS A 26 9.07 -5.31 4.94
CA CYS A 26 9.06 -6.69 5.43
C CYS A 26 10.39 -7.10 6.10
N GLN A 27 11.53 -6.48 5.79
CA GLN A 27 12.86 -6.88 6.28
C GLN A 27 12.96 -7.00 7.81
N PRO A 28 12.45 -6.05 8.63
CA PRO A 28 12.53 -6.17 10.08
C PRO A 28 11.46 -7.11 10.68
N CYS A 29 10.59 -7.71 9.86
CA CYS A 29 9.48 -8.51 10.35
C CYS A 29 9.92 -9.91 10.78
N ARG A 30 9.61 -10.28 12.04
CA ARG A 30 9.90 -11.64 12.57
C ARG A 30 9.27 -12.79 11.77
N PHE A 31 8.22 -12.52 11.00
CA PHE A 31 7.52 -13.50 10.16
C PHE A 31 8.09 -13.60 8.75
N LEU A 32 9.07 -12.77 8.38
CA LEU A 32 9.81 -12.94 7.13
C LEU A 32 10.91 -14.00 7.35
N LYS A 33 10.77 -15.15 6.71
CA LYS A 33 11.74 -16.27 6.78
C LYS A 33 12.11 -16.69 5.36
N HIS A 34 13.41 -16.67 5.04
CA HIS A 34 13.93 -17.04 3.71
C HIS A 34 13.19 -16.32 2.56
N GLY A 35 12.98 -15.01 2.70
CA GLY A 35 12.28 -14.18 1.71
C GLY A 35 10.76 -14.41 1.62
N ARG A 36 10.17 -15.21 2.53
CA ARG A 36 8.75 -15.55 2.52
C ARG A 36 8.06 -15.22 3.83
N CYS A 37 6.87 -14.62 3.74
CA CYS A 37 6.03 -14.35 4.90
C CYS A 37 5.39 -15.66 5.41
N THR A 38 5.64 -16.00 6.67
CA THR A 38 5.05 -17.17 7.35
C THR A 38 3.80 -16.82 8.17
N ASP A 39 3.39 -15.55 8.18
CA ASP A 39 2.23 -15.06 8.91
C ASP A 39 0.90 -15.49 8.25
N THR A 40 -0.17 -15.53 9.05
CA THR A 40 -1.52 -15.84 8.58
C THR A 40 -2.48 -14.72 8.96
N THR A 41 -3.56 -14.59 8.18
CA THR A 41 -4.61 -13.61 8.46
C THR A 41 -5.99 -14.23 8.26
N THR A 42 -6.98 -13.70 8.96
CA THR A 42 -8.40 -14.01 8.78
C THR A 42 -9.17 -12.88 8.09
N THR A 43 -8.47 -11.87 7.56
CA THR A 43 -9.08 -10.73 6.85
C THR A 43 -10.15 -11.13 5.82
N PRO A 44 -9.96 -12.16 4.96
CA PRO A 44 -10.97 -12.56 3.98
C PRO A 44 -12.06 -13.50 4.54
N GLY A 45 -12.35 -13.42 5.84
CA GLY A 45 -13.34 -14.27 6.53
C GLY A 45 -12.89 -15.71 6.80
N ARG A 46 -11.70 -16.11 6.36
CA ARG A 46 -11.09 -17.42 6.60
C ARG A 46 -9.59 -17.30 6.81
N LYS A 47 -8.97 -18.27 7.49
CA LYS A 47 -7.52 -18.30 7.70
C LYS A 47 -6.80 -18.55 6.37
N VAL A 48 -5.93 -17.62 5.99
CA VAL A 48 -5.09 -17.70 4.78
C VAL A 48 -3.65 -17.28 5.10
N ARG A 49 -2.70 -17.61 4.22
CA ARG A 49 -1.34 -17.05 4.28
C ARG A 49 -1.39 -15.55 3.97
N LYS A 50 -0.85 -14.73 4.86
CA LYS A 50 -0.91 -13.26 4.74
C LYS A 50 -0.16 -12.75 3.52
N GLY A 51 1.00 -13.32 3.21
CA GLY A 51 1.75 -12.97 1.99
C GLY A 51 0.94 -13.19 0.71
N SER A 52 0.25 -14.34 0.59
CA SER A 52 -0.61 -14.63 -0.57
C SER A 52 -1.80 -13.67 -0.66
N TRP A 53 -2.40 -13.32 0.48
CA TRP A 53 -3.50 -12.36 0.53
C TRP A 53 -3.07 -10.94 0.14
N ASN A 54 -1.96 -10.45 0.71
CA ASN A 54 -1.42 -9.14 0.37
C ASN A 54 -1.08 -9.06 -1.12
N ARG A 55 -0.36 -10.06 -1.65
CA ARG A 55 -0.03 -10.12 -3.08
C ARG A 55 -1.26 -10.03 -3.98
N LEU A 56 -2.35 -10.71 -3.62
CA LEU A 56 -3.61 -10.62 -4.36
C LEU A 56 -4.17 -9.19 -4.38
N ILE A 57 -4.14 -8.50 -3.23
CA ILE A 57 -4.57 -7.11 -3.12
C ILE A 57 -3.64 -6.18 -3.91
N ASP A 58 -2.32 -6.36 -3.82
CA ASP A 58 -1.34 -5.54 -4.52
C ASP A 58 -1.49 -5.66 -6.04
N CYS A 59 -1.69 -6.88 -6.56
CA CYS A 59 -1.99 -7.07 -7.98
C CYS A 59 -3.28 -6.36 -8.43
N ARG A 60 -4.32 -6.31 -7.58
CA ARG A 60 -5.55 -5.57 -7.88
C ARG A 60 -5.30 -4.06 -7.89
N ILE A 61 -4.49 -3.56 -6.96
CA ILE A 61 -4.10 -2.14 -6.89
C ILE A 61 -3.31 -1.77 -8.14
N PHE A 62 -2.26 -2.52 -8.49
CA PHE A 62 -1.47 -2.29 -9.71
C PHE A 62 -2.34 -2.25 -10.96
N LYS A 63 -3.26 -3.21 -11.11
CA LYS A 63 -4.20 -3.23 -12.22
C LYS A 63 -5.05 -1.96 -12.31
N ARG A 64 -5.52 -1.41 -11.19
CA ARG A 64 -6.32 -0.16 -11.19
C ARG A 64 -5.52 1.07 -11.51
N LEU A 65 -4.29 1.14 -10.99
CA LEU A 65 -3.41 2.27 -11.21
C LEU A 65 -2.80 2.25 -12.62
N GLY A 66 -2.83 1.09 -13.30
CA GLY A 66 -2.18 0.88 -14.59
C GLY A 66 -0.67 0.67 -14.43
N LEU A 67 -0.25 0.13 -13.29
CA LEU A 67 1.14 -0.11 -12.91
C LEU A 67 1.49 -1.60 -12.99
N ARG A 68 2.78 -1.89 -12.99
CA ARG A 68 3.37 -3.24 -13.02
C ARG A 68 4.48 -3.36 -11.97
N GLU A 69 4.78 -4.59 -11.60
CA GLU A 69 5.93 -4.91 -10.77
C GLU A 69 7.23 -4.51 -11.50
N GLY A 70 8.15 -3.86 -10.78
CA GLY A 70 9.36 -3.26 -11.31
C GLY A 70 9.19 -1.81 -11.82
N ASP A 71 7.97 -1.29 -11.95
CA ASP A 71 7.77 0.12 -12.29
C ASP A 71 8.39 1.02 -11.22
N ARG A 72 8.93 2.16 -11.66
CA ARG A 72 9.54 3.16 -10.80
C ARG A 72 8.74 4.46 -10.84
N ILE A 73 8.32 4.93 -9.68
CA ILE A 73 7.46 6.12 -9.56
C ILE A 73 7.78 6.89 -8.28
N PRO A 74 7.87 8.24 -8.31
CA PRO A 74 7.99 9.03 -7.10
C PRO A 74 6.81 8.78 -6.15
N ALA A 75 7.07 8.73 -4.85
CA ALA A 75 6.03 8.44 -3.86
C ALA A 75 4.84 9.43 -3.94
N VAL A 76 5.12 10.71 -4.21
CA VAL A 76 4.09 11.73 -4.44
C VAL A 76 3.23 11.42 -5.67
N ASP A 77 3.82 10.96 -6.76
CA ASP A 77 3.09 10.64 -7.98
C ASP A 77 2.29 9.36 -7.83
N PHE A 78 2.78 8.39 -7.05
CA PHE A 78 1.99 7.23 -6.63
C PHE A 78 0.75 7.66 -5.83
N CYS A 79 0.88 8.59 -4.89
CA CYS A 79 -0.25 9.12 -4.13
C CYS A 79 -1.25 9.88 -5.02
N ARG A 80 -0.77 10.71 -5.96
CA ARG A 80 -1.64 11.39 -6.95
C ARG A 80 -2.40 10.39 -7.82
N LEU A 81 -1.71 9.35 -8.29
CA LEU A 81 -2.31 8.30 -9.11
C LEU A 81 -3.35 7.50 -8.31
N ALA A 82 -3.06 7.20 -7.04
CA ALA A 82 -3.99 6.53 -6.14
C ALA A 82 -5.23 7.39 -5.86
N GLU A 83 -5.08 8.71 -5.67
CA GLU A 83 -6.21 9.63 -5.50
C GLU A 83 -7.17 9.56 -6.69
N GLN A 84 -6.62 9.55 -7.91
CA GLN A 84 -7.37 9.61 -9.17
C GLN A 84 -7.95 8.26 -9.62
N ARG A 85 -7.20 7.16 -9.48
CA ARG A 85 -7.51 5.90 -10.17
C ARG A 85 -7.82 4.71 -9.25
N LEU A 86 -7.54 4.80 -7.95
CA LEU A 86 -7.74 3.65 -7.06
C LEU A 86 -9.21 3.29 -6.92
N GLY A 87 -10.12 4.26 -7.04
CA GLY A 87 -11.56 4.06 -6.97
C GLY A 87 -12.02 3.55 -5.59
N ASP A 88 -13.08 2.76 -5.61
CA ASP A 88 -13.73 2.17 -4.43
C ASP A 88 -12.93 1.01 -3.81
N LEU A 89 -12.66 1.04 -2.50
CA LEU A 89 -11.92 -0.05 -1.85
C LEU A 89 -12.76 -1.31 -1.61
N PHE A 90 -14.10 -1.24 -1.60
CA PHE A 90 -14.96 -2.40 -1.35
C PHE A 90 -14.78 -3.47 -2.43
N THR A 91 -14.58 -3.07 -3.67
CA THR A 91 -14.28 -3.97 -4.78
C THR A 91 -12.83 -4.51 -4.76
N LEU A 92 -11.85 -3.77 -4.20
CA LEU A 92 -10.48 -4.27 -3.98
C LEU A 92 -10.44 -5.34 -2.89
N TYR A 93 -11.18 -5.10 -1.81
CA TYR A 93 -11.22 -5.93 -0.60
C TYR A 93 -12.55 -6.68 -0.48
N ARG A 94 -13.10 -7.16 -1.61
CA ARG A 94 -14.45 -7.75 -1.68
C ARG A 94 -14.68 -8.96 -0.76
N GLU A 95 -13.62 -9.68 -0.41
CA GLU A 95 -13.68 -10.82 0.51
C GLU A 95 -13.55 -10.41 1.99
N ALA A 96 -13.19 -9.16 2.28
CA ALA A 96 -12.99 -8.67 3.64
C ALA A 96 -14.28 -8.13 4.27
N ASP A 97 -14.32 -8.10 5.60
CA ASP A 97 -15.38 -7.46 6.36
C ASP A 97 -15.58 -6.00 5.89
N PRO A 98 -16.78 -5.62 5.39
CA PRO A 98 -17.08 -4.28 4.91
C PRO A 98 -16.76 -3.18 5.93
N ARG A 99 -16.93 -3.43 7.24
CA ARG A 99 -16.61 -2.45 8.29
C ARG A 99 -15.11 -2.15 8.35
N LYS A 100 -14.27 -3.17 8.16
CA LYS A 100 -12.82 -3.02 8.10
C LYS A 100 -12.40 -2.31 6.81
N THR A 101 -13.07 -2.59 5.71
CA THR A 101 -12.83 -1.92 4.42
C THR A 101 -13.20 -0.44 4.48
N ALA A 102 -14.33 -0.09 5.09
CA ALA A 102 -14.74 1.30 5.31
C ALA A 102 -13.71 2.09 6.12
N LEU A 103 -13.21 1.50 7.21
CA LEU A 103 -12.16 2.13 8.02
C LEU A 103 -10.86 2.31 7.24
N ARG A 104 -10.49 1.32 6.42
CA ARG A 104 -9.30 1.38 5.55
C ARG A 104 -9.43 2.50 4.52
N GLU A 105 -10.59 2.62 3.87
CA GLU A 105 -10.87 3.69 2.91
C GLU A 105 -10.78 5.06 3.55
N LYS A 106 -11.44 5.27 4.69
CA LYS A 106 -11.36 6.53 5.45
C LYS A 106 -9.92 6.91 5.78
N ASN A 107 -9.13 5.96 6.30
CA ASN A 107 -7.74 6.22 6.68
C ASN A 107 -6.84 6.47 5.46
N LEU A 108 -7.04 5.73 4.37
CA LEU A 108 -6.28 5.91 3.14
C LEU A 108 -6.53 7.29 2.52
N ARG A 109 -7.79 7.70 2.39
CA ARG A 109 -8.17 9.01 1.84
C ARG A 109 -7.57 10.15 2.66
N LYS A 110 -7.70 10.08 4.00
CA LYS A 110 -7.07 11.04 4.91
C LYS A 110 -5.54 11.06 4.78
N GLY A 111 -4.91 9.89 4.63
CA GLY A 111 -3.46 9.78 4.46
C GLY A 111 -2.96 10.40 3.17
N ILE A 112 -3.62 10.11 2.03
CA ILE A 112 -3.30 10.70 0.72
C ILE A 112 -3.46 12.21 0.75
N GLU A 113 -4.58 12.71 1.27
CA GLU A 113 -4.84 14.15 1.37
C GLU A 113 -3.76 14.87 2.18
N GLN A 114 -3.38 14.34 3.35
CA GLN A 114 -2.34 14.91 4.19
C GLN A 114 -0.97 14.89 3.51
N TYR A 115 -0.65 13.79 2.83
CA TYR A 115 0.63 13.62 2.14
C TYR A 115 0.78 14.62 0.98
N LEU A 116 -0.26 14.77 0.15
CA LEU A 116 -0.24 15.68 -1.00
C LEU A 116 -0.28 17.16 -0.58
N LYS A 117 -1.02 17.51 0.48
CA LYS A 117 -1.02 18.88 1.03
C LYS A 117 0.36 19.30 1.51
N ARG A 118 1.10 18.39 2.16
CA ARG A 118 2.44 18.68 2.67
C ARG A 118 3.43 18.94 1.52
N ASP A 119 3.41 18.11 0.49
CA ASP A 119 4.23 18.31 -0.71
C ASP A 119 3.95 19.67 -1.39
N ALA A 120 2.69 20.10 -1.43
CA ALA A 120 2.31 21.40 -2.00
C ALA A 120 2.80 22.62 -1.19
N VAL A 121 3.03 22.46 0.12
CA VAL A 121 3.55 23.52 0.99
C VAL A 121 5.08 23.58 0.95
N GLU A 122 5.76 22.43 0.91
CA GLU A 122 7.22 22.35 0.89
C GLU A 122 7.86 22.70 -0.48
N ASN A 123 7.06 22.70 -1.57
CA ASN A 123 7.50 23.08 -2.92
C ASN A 123 7.01 24.49 -3.37
N ARG A 124 6.54 25.34 -2.43
CA ARG A 124 6.33 26.77 -2.66
C ARG A 124 7.50 27.58 -2.12
#